data_AF-A0A558NAH5-F1
#
_entry.id   AF-A0A558NAH5-F1
#
_cell.length_a   1.000
_cell.length_b   1.000
_cell.length_c   1.000
_cell.angle_alpha   90.00
_cell.angle_beta   90.00
_cell.angle_gamma   90.00
#
_symmetry.space_group_name_H-M   'P 1'
#
loop_
_entity.id
_entity.type
_entity.pdbx_description
1 polymer ?
#
loop_
_entity_poly.entity_id
_entity_poly.type
_entity_poly.pdbx_seq_one_letter_code
_entity_poly.pdbx_strand_id
1 'polypeptide(L)'
;MLSAFIRSLPSGTCYAQLWSDRIRISCTQSTRVFDDQPLLAIRTENGKRIVMAVGRKAAQLYQQEQLKEQRNEQQNGKQTQDITLVNPLDHPRLLIADFAYAERLLRYGIASVYEKIVLPRSPVLIIQPMEKTEGGISDIERRMYTELGLSAGARKVYVHDGAPLAHPVRAEDADLKRIMAANKP
;
A
#
# COMPACT_ATOMS: atom_id res chain seq x y z
N MET A 1 1.27 -11.58 42.41
CA MET A 1 1.80 -10.49 41.55
C MET A 1 2.12 -11.05 40.18
N LEU A 2 1.14 -11.11 39.28
CA LEU A 2 1.38 -11.53 37.89
C LEU A 2 1.89 -10.33 37.09
N SER A 3 3.20 -10.22 36.94
CA SER A 3 3.78 -9.44 35.86
C SER A 3 3.51 -10.18 34.55
N ALA A 4 2.35 -9.93 33.96
CA ALA A 4 2.16 -10.22 32.55
C ALA A 4 3.24 -9.45 31.81
N PHE A 5 4.24 -10.17 31.29
CA PHE A 5 5.24 -9.67 30.37
C PHE A 5 4.51 -8.94 29.23
N ILE A 6 4.39 -7.62 29.32
CA ILE A 6 3.96 -6.78 28.21
C ILE A 6 5.13 -6.84 27.22
N ARG A 7 5.16 -7.88 26.37
CA ARG A 7 6.07 -7.91 25.23
C ARG A 7 5.78 -6.64 24.43
N SER A 8 6.77 -5.77 24.34
CA SER A 8 6.72 -4.57 23.51
C SER A 8 6.42 -4.97 22.07
N LEU A 9 5.62 -4.15 21.36
CA LEU A 9 5.44 -4.32 19.92
C LEU A 9 6.82 -4.32 19.26
N PRO A 10 7.09 -5.22 18.29
CA PRO A 10 8.34 -5.19 17.57
C PRO A 10 8.51 -3.80 16.93
N SER A 11 9.71 -3.24 17.05
CA SER A 11 10.03 -1.95 16.43
C SER A 11 9.74 -1.99 14.92
N GLY A 12 9.15 -0.90 14.43
CA GLY A 12 8.76 -0.74 13.04
C GLY A 12 7.60 -1.62 12.60
N THR A 13 6.43 -1.44 13.20
CA THR A 13 5.17 -2.04 12.72
C THR A 13 4.42 -1.01 11.88
N CYS A 14 4.01 -1.38 10.67
CA CYS A 14 3.17 -0.59 9.79
C CYS A 14 1.80 -1.24 9.65
N TYR A 15 0.78 -0.40 9.47
CA TYR A 15 -0.59 -0.81 9.25
C TYR A 15 -1.07 -0.17 7.96
N ALA A 16 -1.52 -1.01 7.01
CA ALA A 16 -2.00 -0.62 5.70
C ALA A 16 -3.48 -1.00 5.55
N GLN A 17 -4.32 0.00 5.32
CA GLN A 17 -5.73 -0.14 4.99
C GLN A 17 -5.92 0.09 3.49
N LEU A 18 -6.58 -0.85 2.82
CA LEU A 18 -6.71 -0.87 1.36
C LEU A 18 -8.20 -0.77 0.94
N TRP A 19 -8.51 0.18 0.06
CA TRP A 19 -9.78 0.34 -0.65
C TRP A 19 -9.52 0.51 -2.15
N SER A 20 -10.57 0.44 -2.97
CA SER A 20 -10.48 0.71 -4.41
C SER A 20 -10.19 2.18 -4.71
N ASP A 21 -10.64 3.10 -3.87
CA ASP A 21 -10.48 4.55 -4.05
C ASP A 21 -9.42 5.18 -3.12
N ARG A 22 -8.91 4.41 -2.15
CA ARG A 22 -8.01 4.90 -1.10
C ARG A 22 -7.02 3.84 -0.64
N ILE A 23 -5.81 4.28 -0.32
CA ILE A 23 -4.84 3.51 0.46
C ILE A 23 -4.37 4.36 1.62
N ARG A 24 -4.34 3.79 2.83
CA ARG A 24 -3.83 4.46 4.01
C ARG A 24 -2.78 3.63 4.72
N ILE A 25 -1.63 4.22 5.02
CA ILE A 25 -0.53 3.57 5.74
C ILE A 25 0.01 4.48 6.83
N SER A 26 0.19 3.93 8.03
CA SER A 26 0.98 4.53 9.11
C SER A 26 1.91 3.49 9.72
N CYS A 27 2.95 3.95 10.41
CA CYS A 27 3.85 3.07 11.14
C CYS A 27 4.06 3.60 12.56
N THR A 28 4.18 2.70 13.52
CA THR A 28 4.23 3.02 14.96
C THR A 28 5.42 3.89 15.40
N GLN A 29 6.40 4.09 14.51
CA GLN A 29 7.62 4.85 14.74
C GLN A 29 7.66 6.21 14.06
N SER A 30 6.60 6.58 13.32
CA SER A 30 6.48 7.88 12.66
C SER A 30 5.07 8.43 12.87
N THR A 31 4.95 9.75 12.94
CA THR A 31 3.65 10.43 12.92
C THR A 31 3.13 10.64 11.49
N ARG A 32 3.94 10.31 10.48
CA ARG A 32 3.55 10.44 9.07
C ARG A 32 2.51 9.40 8.69
N VAL A 33 1.62 9.84 7.81
CA VAL A 33 0.57 9.03 7.22
C VAL A 33 0.63 9.18 5.72
N PHE A 34 0.66 8.06 5.02
CA PHE A 34 0.38 8.00 3.59
C PHE A 34 -1.11 7.77 3.45
N ASP A 35 -1.84 8.74 2.90
CA ASP A 35 -3.28 8.67 2.68
C ASP A 35 -3.59 9.28 1.32
N ASP A 36 -3.81 8.42 0.34
CA ASP A 36 -3.91 8.83 -1.05
C ASP A 36 -4.77 7.86 -1.88
N GLN A 37 -5.01 8.22 -3.14
CA GLN A 37 -5.62 7.33 -4.12
C GLN A 37 -4.64 6.21 -4.51
N PRO A 38 -5.12 4.98 -4.78
CA PRO A 38 -4.25 3.88 -5.20
C PRO A 38 -3.93 3.96 -6.70
N LEU A 39 -3.43 5.09 -7.18
CA LEU A 39 -3.17 5.32 -8.61
C LEU A 39 -1.68 5.33 -8.92
N LEU A 40 -1.32 4.78 -10.08
CA LEU A 40 0.04 4.84 -10.64
C LEU A 40 0.00 5.42 -12.05
N ALA A 41 0.85 6.41 -12.32
CA ALA A 41 1.09 6.90 -13.66
C ALA A 41 2.27 6.10 -14.24
N ILE A 42 2.03 5.37 -15.31
CA ILE A 42 3.00 4.46 -15.92
C ILE A 42 3.39 4.96 -17.29
N ARG A 43 4.68 5.04 -17.55
CA ARG A 43 5.23 5.27 -18.88
C ARG A 43 5.85 3.99 -19.43
N THR A 44 5.67 3.74 -20.71
CA THR A 44 6.35 2.64 -21.40
C THR A 44 7.55 3.17 -22.18
N GLU A 45 8.76 2.78 -21.79
CA GLU A 45 10.01 3.14 -22.48
C GLU A 45 10.76 1.86 -22.86
N ASN A 46 11.02 1.64 -24.17
CA ASN A 46 11.71 0.45 -24.68
C ASN A 46 11.11 -0.88 -24.16
N GLY A 47 9.77 -0.96 -24.11
CA GLY A 47 9.04 -2.12 -23.57
C GLY A 47 9.04 -2.25 -22.04
N LYS A 48 9.73 -1.36 -21.31
CA LYS A 48 9.76 -1.33 -19.84
C LYS A 48 8.70 -0.39 -19.29
N ARG A 49 7.90 -0.87 -18.34
CA ARG A 49 6.84 -0.10 -17.66
C ARG A 49 7.38 0.58 -16.40
N ILE A 50 7.59 1.88 -16.45
CA ILE A 50 8.20 2.72 -15.43
C ILE A 50 7.10 3.49 -14.67
N VAL A 51 7.13 3.45 -13.34
CA VAL A 51 6.22 4.24 -12.49
C VAL A 51 6.76 5.67 -12.41
N MET A 52 6.01 6.63 -12.92
CA MET A 52 6.37 8.05 -12.95
C MET A 52 5.89 8.79 -11.69
N ALA A 53 4.70 8.45 -11.21
CA ALA A 53 4.09 9.05 -10.03
C ALA A 53 3.08 8.09 -9.38
N VAL A 54 2.74 8.38 -8.12
CA VAL A 54 1.81 7.60 -7.28
C VAL A 54 0.77 8.54 -6.66
N GLY A 55 -0.44 8.05 -6.45
CA GLY A 55 -1.53 8.77 -5.79
C GLY A 55 -2.06 9.95 -6.61
N ARG A 56 -2.50 11.01 -5.94
CA ARG A 56 -2.97 12.24 -6.59
C ARG A 56 -1.96 12.83 -7.56
N LYS A 57 -0.65 12.67 -7.30
CA LYS A 57 0.40 13.10 -8.22
C LYS A 57 0.36 12.31 -9.54
N ALA A 58 -0.02 11.03 -9.51
CA ALA A 58 -0.24 10.23 -10.72
C ALA A 58 -1.40 10.79 -11.54
N ALA A 59 -2.54 11.06 -10.91
CA ALA A 59 -3.70 11.64 -11.59
C ALA A 59 -3.38 13.02 -12.19
N GLN A 60 -2.68 13.88 -11.45
CA GLN A 60 -2.24 15.19 -11.93
C GLN A 60 -1.30 15.08 -13.14
N LEU A 61 -0.29 14.19 -13.07
CA LEU A 61 0.64 13.98 -14.17
C LEU A 61 -0.08 13.47 -15.43
N TYR A 62 -0.97 12.49 -15.27
CA TYR A 62 -1.78 11.96 -16.37
C TYR A 62 -2.60 13.07 -17.04
N GLN A 63 -3.36 13.85 -16.26
CA GLN A 63 -4.15 14.97 -16.79
C GLN A 63 -3.29 16.01 -17.53
N GLN A 64 -2.10 16.31 -17.01
CA GLN A 64 -1.18 17.26 -17.64
C GLN A 64 -0.65 16.74 -18.99
N GLU A 65 -0.33 15.45 -19.10
CA GLU A 65 0.12 14.87 -20.39
C GLU A 65 -1.03 14.83 -21.41
N GLN A 66 -2.25 14.46 -21.01
CA GLN A 66 -3.42 14.49 -21.90
C GLN A 66 -3.68 15.88 -22.49
N LEU A 67 -3.49 16.96 -21.70
CA LEU A 67 -3.61 18.34 -22.18
C LEU A 67 -2.43 18.79 -23.08
N LYS A 68 -1.26 18.15 -22.97
CA LYS A 68 -0.12 18.40 -23.87
C LYS A 68 -0.33 17.71 -25.21
N GLU A 69 -0.82 16.47 -25.20
CA GLU A 69 -1.15 15.70 -26.40
C GLU A 69 -2.15 16.45 -27.28
N GLN A 70 -3.26 16.92 -26.72
CA GLN A 70 -4.26 17.71 -27.44
C GLN A 70 -3.68 18.99 -28.08
N ARG A 71 -2.70 19.63 -27.43
CA ARG A 71 -2.01 20.82 -27.98
C ARG A 71 -1.00 20.46 -29.08
N ASN A 72 -0.30 19.33 -28.94
CA ASN A 72 0.71 18.89 -29.89
C ASN A 72 0.09 18.30 -31.17
N GLU A 73 -1.09 17.67 -31.08
CA GLU A 73 -1.90 17.26 -32.23
C GLU A 73 -2.23 18.45 -33.14
N GLN A 74 -2.46 19.63 -32.56
CA GLN A 74 -2.70 20.87 -33.29
C GLN A 74 -1.42 21.48 -33.91
N GLN A 75 -0.23 21.06 -33.51
CA GLN A 75 1.06 21.65 -33.93
C GLN A 75 1.99 20.70 -34.69
N ASN A 76 1.43 19.64 -35.30
CA ASN A 76 2.13 18.76 -36.23
C ASN A 76 3.27 17.92 -35.60
N GLY A 77 2.88 17.00 -34.71
CA GLY A 77 3.36 15.61 -34.83
C GLY A 77 4.57 15.17 -34.00
N LYS A 78 4.86 15.80 -32.85
CA LYS A 78 5.81 15.19 -31.91
C LYS A 78 5.11 14.15 -31.03
N GLN A 79 5.41 12.87 -31.25
CA GLN A 79 4.87 11.76 -30.48
C GLN A 79 5.19 11.96 -28.99
N THR A 80 4.15 12.23 -28.20
CA THR A 80 4.28 12.36 -26.75
C THR A 80 4.35 10.94 -26.18
N GLN A 81 5.19 10.74 -25.18
CA GLN A 81 5.38 9.41 -24.59
C GLN A 81 4.11 9.03 -23.82
N ASP A 82 3.45 7.94 -24.25
CA ASP A 82 2.18 7.48 -23.70
C ASP A 82 2.31 7.19 -22.18
N ILE A 83 1.54 7.95 -21.39
CA ILE A 83 1.37 7.73 -19.96
C ILE A 83 -0.01 7.13 -19.73
N THR A 84 -0.04 5.99 -19.07
CA THR A 84 -1.28 5.30 -18.67
C THR A 84 -1.50 5.46 -17.16
N LEU A 85 -2.76 5.55 -16.75
CA LEU A 85 -3.15 5.60 -15.34
C LEU A 85 -3.72 4.24 -14.93
N VAL A 86 -3.15 3.63 -13.90
CA VAL A 86 -3.52 2.28 -13.43
C VAL A 86 -3.93 2.33 -11.96
N ASN A 87 -5.05 1.68 -11.63
CA ASN A 87 -5.44 1.37 -10.26
C ASN A 87 -5.27 -0.13 -9.99
N PRO A 88 -4.28 -0.55 -9.17
CA PRO A 88 -4.07 -1.96 -8.88
C PRO A 88 -4.97 -2.49 -7.76
N LEU A 89 -5.81 -1.64 -7.14
CA LEU A 89 -6.74 -2.00 -6.07
C LEU A 89 -8.21 -2.00 -6.52
N ASP A 90 -8.48 -2.00 -7.83
CA ASP A 90 -9.85 -1.97 -8.36
C ASP A 90 -10.13 -3.13 -9.30
N HIS A 91 -10.63 -4.24 -8.74
CA HIS A 91 -11.12 -5.38 -9.50
C HIS A 91 -12.50 -5.86 -8.99
N PRO A 92 -13.39 -6.40 -9.85
CA PRO A 92 -14.78 -6.68 -9.48
C PRO A 92 -14.98 -7.75 -8.41
N ARG A 93 -14.05 -8.70 -8.27
CA ARG A 93 -14.16 -9.86 -7.35
C ARG A 93 -13.16 -9.88 -6.23
N LEU A 94 -12.05 -9.16 -6.40
CA LEU A 94 -10.91 -9.14 -5.47
C LEU A 94 -10.45 -7.70 -5.40
N LEU A 95 -9.93 -7.28 -4.26
CA LEU A 95 -9.39 -5.94 -4.14
C LEU A 95 -8.14 -5.77 -5.04
N ILE A 96 -7.26 -6.76 -5.10
CA ILE A 96 -6.03 -6.66 -5.90
C ILE A 96 -6.33 -7.02 -7.37
N ALA A 97 -6.23 -6.02 -8.25
CA ALA A 97 -6.40 -6.14 -9.70
C ALA A 97 -5.11 -6.53 -10.42
N ASP A 98 -3.99 -5.94 -10.01
CA ASP A 98 -2.66 -6.20 -10.56
C ASP A 98 -1.64 -6.26 -9.42
N PHE A 99 -1.09 -7.46 -9.20
CA PHE A 99 -0.17 -7.72 -8.11
C PHE A 99 1.12 -6.90 -8.20
N ALA A 100 1.71 -6.79 -9.39
CA ALA A 100 2.99 -6.12 -9.59
C ALA A 100 2.87 -4.61 -9.35
N TYR A 101 1.75 -4.01 -9.75
CA TYR A 101 1.46 -2.62 -9.47
C TYR A 101 1.03 -2.38 -8.02
N ALA A 102 0.27 -3.29 -7.41
CA ALA A 102 -0.07 -3.23 -5.99
C ALA A 102 1.20 -3.28 -5.12
N GLU A 103 2.18 -4.13 -5.46
CA GLU A 103 3.46 -4.21 -4.77
C GLU A 103 4.19 -2.87 -4.82
N ARG A 104 4.28 -2.25 -6.01
CA ARG A 104 4.94 -0.96 -6.20
C ARG A 104 4.26 0.16 -5.42
N LEU A 105 2.93 0.19 -5.42
CA LEU A 105 2.11 1.13 -4.65
C LEU A 105 2.36 0.97 -3.15
N LEU A 106 2.28 -0.26 -2.64
CA LEU A 106 2.45 -0.57 -1.23
C LEU A 106 3.87 -0.26 -0.76
N ARG A 107 4.88 -0.64 -1.54
CA ARG A 107 6.28 -0.32 -1.27
C ARG A 107 6.54 1.19 -1.21
N TYR A 108 5.97 1.96 -2.14
CA TYR A 108 6.05 3.42 -2.13
C TYR A 108 5.41 4.00 -0.87
N GLY A 109 4.20 3.56 -0.55
CA GLY A 109 3.47 4.03 0.63
C GLY A 109 4.25 3.75 1.92
N ILE A 110 4.74 2.52 2.12
CA ILE A 110 5.57 2.15 3.27
C ILE A 110 6.83 3.02 3.33
N ALA A 111 7.56 3.17 2.23
CA ALA A 111 8.80 3.96 2.19
C ALA A 111 8.57 5.45 2.52
N SER A 112 7.38 5.98 2.21
CA SER A 112 7.04 7.39 2.48
C SER A 112 6.81 7.69 3.96
N VAL A 113 6.41 6.70 4.76
CA VAL A 113 6.11 6.87 6.19
C VAL A 113 7.13 6.20 7.11
N TYR A 114 7.79 5.14 6.67
CA TYR A 114 8.67 4.33 7.51
C TYR A 114 10.01 5.02 7.78
N GLU A 115 10.19 5.55 8.98
CA GLU A 115 11.45 6.18 9.41
C GLU A 115 12.50 5.14 9.81
N LYS A 116 13.65 5.13 9.13
CA LYS A 116 14.77 4.26 9.52
C LYS A 116 15.40 4.82 10.80
N ILE A 117 15.15 4.18 11.94
CA ILE A 117 15.99 4.37 13.15
C ILE A 117 17.36 3.72 12.87
N VAL A 118 18.40 4.19 13.60
CA VAL A 118 19.85 3.89 13.56
C VAL A 118 20.28 2.46 13.13
N LEU A 119 19.39 1.46 13.18
CA LEU A 119 19.55 0.17 12.50
C LEU A 119 18.29 -0.18 11.68
N PRO A 120 18.28 -0.04 10.34
CA PRO A 120 17.07 -0.23 9.55
C PRO A 120 16.68 -1.70 9.50
N ARG A 121 15.66 -2.08 10.29
CA ARG A 121 14.97 -3.37 10.13
C ARG A 121 13.79 -3.18 9.19
N SER A 122 13.58 -4.11 8.25
CA SER A 122 12.37 -4.16 7.41
C SER A 122 11.11 -4.24 8.26
N PRO A 123 9.99 -3.53 7.98
CA PRO A 123 8.83 -3.45 8.86
C PRO A 123 8.11 -4.79 9.08
N VAL A 124 7.41 -4.93 10.21
CA VAL A 124 6.24 -5.83 10.28
C VAL A 124 5.08 -5.08 9.64
N LEU A 125 4.32 -5.73 8.77
CA LEU A 125 3.18 -5.12 8.12
C LEU A 125 1.89 -5.82 8.54
N ILE A 126 0.86 -5.05 8.89
CA ILE A 126 -0.51 -5.53 8.99
C ILE A 126 -1.26 -4.96 7.78
N ILE A 127 -1.84 -5.83 6.97
CA ILE A 127 -2.68 -5.45 5.83
C ILE A 127 -4.14 -5.73 6.20
N GLN A 128 -5.01 -4.74 6.01
CA GLN A 128 -6.44 -4.91 6.08
C GLN A 128 -7.08 -4.49 4.76
N PRO A 129 -7.69 -5.41 3.99
CA PRO A 129 -8.66 -5.02 2.96
C PRO A 129 -9.92 -4.49 3.65
N MET A 130 -10.41 -3.37 3.17
CA MET A 130 -11.51 -2.63 3.78
C MET A 130 -12.83 -2.74 3.01
N GLU A 131 -12.81 -3.44 1.87
CA GLU A 131 -13.93 -3.72 0.98
C GLU A 131 -13.70 -5.09 0.34
N LYS A 132 -14.73 -5.66 -0.30
CA LYS A 132 -14.66 -6.95 -1.00
C LYS A 132 -14.21 -8.10 -0.07
N THR A 133 -14.73 -8.08 1.15
CA THR A 133 -14.45 -9.06 2.22
C THR A 133 -15.73 -9.82 2.60
N GLU A 134 -16.70 -9.92 1.69
CA GLU A 134 -17.96 -10.63 1.93
C GLU A 134 -17.69 -12.10 2.22
N GLY A 135 -18.14 -12.58 3.39
CA GLY A 135 -17.84 -13.94 3.85
C GLY A 135 -16.46 -14.12 4.49
N GLY A 136 -15.73 -13.02 4.73
CA GLY A 136 -14.39 -13.02 5.31
C GLY A 136 -13.29 -13.12 4.24
N ILE A 137 -12.03 -13.14 4.68
CA ILE A 137 -10.88 -13.30 3.79
C ILE A 137 -10.57 -14.79 3.65
N SER A 138 -10.67 -15.31 2.42
CA SER A 138 -10.32 -16.71 2.12
C SER A 138 -8.83 -17.00 2.30
N ASP A 139 -8.45 -18.27 2.41
CA ASP A 139 -7.03 -18.67 2.55
C ASP A 139 -6.17 -18.25 1.35
N ILE A 140 -6.75 -18.25 0.15
CA ILE A 140 -6.07 -17.80 -1.08
C ILE A 140 -5.80 -16.30 -1.02
N GLU A 141 -6.78 -15.50 -0.61
CA GLU A 141 -6.62 -14.06 -0.44
C GLU A 141 -5.64 -13.73 0.68
N ARG A 142 -5.71 -14.45 1.81
CA ARG A 142 -4.76 -14.32 2.91
C ARG A 142 -3.33 -14.57 2.45
N ARG A 143 -3.11 -15.59 1.61
CA ARG A 143 -1.80 -15.84 0.99
C ARG A 143 -1.41 -14.71 0.04
N MET A 144 -2.32 -14.25 -0.81
CA MET A 144 -2.07 -13.14 -1.74
C MET A 144 -1.63 -11.87 -1.00
N TYR A 145 -2.33 -11.43 0.04
CA TYR A 145 -1.93 -10.26 0.84
C TYR A 145 -0.62 -10.48 1.58
N THR A 146 -0.38 -11.69 2.08
CA THR A 146 0.88 -12.06 2.74
C THR A 146 2.05 -11.90 1.77
N GLU A 147 1.97 -12.49 0.58
CA GLU A 147 3.01 -12.37 -0.45
C GLU A 147 3.17 -10.90 -0.91
N LEU A 148 2.07 -10.18 -1.10
CA LEU A 148 2.10 -8.77 -1.49
C LEU A 148 2.91 -7.92 -0.51
N GLY A 149 2.67 -8.10 0.80
CA GLY A 149 3.39 -7.38 1.84
C GLY A 149 4.87 -7.78 1.94
N LEU A 150 5.18 -9.07 1.77
CA LEU A 150 6.56 -9.56 1.76
C LEU A 150 7.34 -9.00 0.56
N SER A 151 6.75 -9.05 -0.65
CA SER A 151 7.32 -8.45 -1.86
C SER A 151 7.50 -6.94 -1.75
N ALA A 152 6.63 -6.25 -1.00
CA ALA A 152 6.78 -4.82 -0.70
C ALA A 152 7.88 -4.50 0.34
N GLY A 153 8.57 -5.51 0.88
CA GLY A 153 9.74 -5.36 1.75
C GLY A 153 9.46 -5.54 3.24
N ALA A 154 8.28 -6.04 3.63
CA ALA A 154 8.02 -6.41 5.02
C ALA A 154 8.80 -7.68 5.41
N ARG A 155 9.24 -7.76 6.68
CA ARG A 155 9.85 -9.00 7.22
C ARG A 155 8.83 -10.03 7.69
N LYS A 156 7.61 -9.56 7.96
CA LYS A 156 6.48 -10.36 8.40
C LYS A 156 5.20 -9.62 8.07
N VAL A 157 4.19 -10.36 7.61
CA VAL A 157 2.87 -9.83 7.27
C VAL A 157 1.81 -10.51 8.12
N TYR A 158 0.84 -9.73 8.58
CA TYR A 158 -0.40 -10.20 9.18
C TYR A 158 -1.57 -9.66 8.37
N VAL A 159 -2.55 -10.51 8.09
CA VAL A 159 -3.77 -10.10 7.39
C VAL A 159 -4.88 -9.98 8.40
N HIS A 160 -5.46 -8.78 8.49
CA HIS A 160 -6.51 -8.44 9.44
C HIS A 160 -7.85 -8.28 8.72
N ASP A 161 -8.87 -8.97 9.20
CA ASP A 161 -10.25 -8.98 8.68
C ASP A 161 -11.28 -8.52 9.73
N GLY A 162 -10.83 -8.10 10.92
CA GLY A 162 -11.70 -7.64 12.00
C GLY A 162 -12.07 -6.16 11.92
N ALA A 163 -12.51 -5.60 13.06
CA ALA A 163 -12.84 -4.18 13.14
C ALA A 163 -11.62 -3.29 12.77
N PRO A 164 -11.83 -2.21 11.99
CA PRO A 164 -10.74 -1.30 11.64
C PRO A 164 -10.09 -0.70 12.88
N LEU A 165 -8.75 -0.64 12.87
CA LEU A 165 -7.99 0.01 13.94
C LEU A 165 -8.06 1.54 13.83
N ALA A 166 -7.84 2.20 14.95
CA ALA A 166 -7.56 3.63 14.96
C ALA A 166 -6.32 3.95 14.10
N HIS A 167 -6.31 5.13 13.50
CA HIS A 167 -5.25 5.57 12.61
C HIS A 167 -4.83 7.02 12.95
N PRO A 168 -3.54 7.36 13.00
CA PRO A 168 -2.37 6.48 12.84
C PRO A 168 -2.20 5.49 13.98
N VAL A 169 -1.60 4.35 13.68
CA VAL A 169 -1.27 3.35 14.71
C VAL A 169 -0.08 3.79 15.55
N ARG A 170 -0.11 3.45 16.83
CA ARG A 170 0.93 3.75 17.83
C ARG A 170 1.47 2.50 18.47
N ALA A 171 2.67 2.59 19.05
CA ALA A 171 3.35 1.44 19.64
C ALA A 171 2.65 0.90 20.92
N GLU A 172 1.76 1.69 21.50
CA GLU A 172 0.94 1.35 22.66
C GLU A 172 -0.39 0.67 22.31
N ASP A 173 -0.79 0.64 21.03
CA ASP A 173 -2.11 0.12 20.62
C ASP A 173 -2.27 -1.37 20.97
N ALA A 174 -3.22 -1.66 21.86
CA ALA A 174 -3.50 -3.01 22.32
C ALA A 174 -4.02 -3.91 21.19
N ASP A 175 -4.76 -3.34 20.23
CA ASP A 175 -5.34 -4.10 19.13
C ASP A 175 -4.29 -4.59 18.14
N LEU A 176 -3.22 -3.83 17.90
CA LEU A 176 -2.06 -4.30 17.13
C LEU A 176 -1.47 -5.57 17.77
N LYS A 177 -1.30 -5.58 19.09
CA LYS A 177 -0.77 -6.74 19.83
C LYS A 177 -1.70 -7.94 19.70
N ARG A 178 -3.03 -7.72 19.79
CA ARG A 178 -4.04 -8.78 19.64
C ARG A 178 -3.99 -9.42 18.25
N ILE A 179 -3.94 -8.61 17.19
CA ILE A 179 -3.85 -9.10 15.80
C ILE A 179 -2.60 -9.96 15.62
N MET A 180 -1.45 -9.49 16.10
CA MET A 180 -0.18 -10.22 15.99
C MET A 180 -0.17 -11.53 16.80
N ALA A 181 -0.88 -11.57 17.94
CA ALA A 181 -0.99 -12.76 18.76
C ALA A 181 -1.95 -13.80 18.14
N ALA A 182 -3.07 -13.36 17.56
CA ALA A 182 -4.06 -14.22 16.91
C ALA A 182 -3.55 -14.88 15.63
N ASN A 183 -2.62 -14.23 14.92
CA ASN A 183 -2.05 -14.70 13.66
C ASN A 183 -0.64 -15.30 13.82
N LYS A 184 -0.32 -15.82 15.02
CA LYS A 184 0.94 -16.52 15.24
C LYS A 184 0.82 -17.95 14.67
N PRO A 185 1.79 -18.42 13.86
CA PRO A 185 1.77 -19.79 13.34
C PRO A 185 1.85 -20.82 14.48
#